data_AF-A0A087S0V6-F1
#
_entry.id   AF-A0A087S0V6-F1
#
_cell.length_a   1.000
_cell.length_b   1.000
_cell.length_c   1.000
_cell.angle_alpha   90.00
_cell.angle_beta   90.00
_cell.angle_gamma   90.00
#
_symmetry.space_group_name_H-M   'P 1'
#
loop_
_entity.id
_entity.type
_entity.pdbx_description
1 polymer ?
#
loop_
_entity_poly.entity_id
_entity_poly.type
_entity_poly.pdbx_seq_one_letter_code
_entity_poly.pdbx_strand_id
1 'polypeptide(L)'
;MIYNTDEKLLKIKSINYNIMKRSDGFKFLGFVIIPGMAILSFSQFVVELFGQTIPHVFLSFFREASVMVIVGVALLFAAAWLVKALPRNSTKNYSLICFDIFGKESLLDGLRTEFKTNDVAWSFMKEYKQRHPLYNFALVTETLNSEKKTIIRYI
;
A
#
# COMPACT_ATOMS: atom_id res chain seq x y z
N MET A 1 65.56 -46.11 -68.05
CA MET A 1 64.27 -45.39 -68.13
C MET A 1 63.61 -45.37 -66.75
N ILE A 2 64.25 -44.74 -65.74
CA ILE A 2 63.78 -44.76 -64.33
C ILE A 2 63.58 -43.34 -63.76
N TYR A 3 64.24 -42.32 -64.32
CA TYR A 3 64.18 -40.93 -63.83
C TYR A 3 62.82 -40.21 -63.99
N ASN A 4 61.91 -40.68 -64.85
CA ASN A 4 60.63 -39.99 -65.13
C ASN A 4 59.55 -40.24 -64.06
N THR A 5 59.68 -41.31 -63.28
CA THR A 5 58.65 -41.72 -62.31
C THR A 5 58.72 -40.89 -61.02
N ASP A 6 59.93 -40.62 -60.53
CA ASP A 6 60.13 -39.85 -59.29
C ASP A 6 59.73 -38.37 -59.43
N GLU A 7 59.96 -37.78 -60.60
CA GLU A 7 59.59 -36.38 -60.87
C GLU A 7 58.07 -36.18 -60.89
N LYS A 8 57.33 -37.16 -61.43
CA LYS A 8 55.86 -37.17 -61.38
C LYS A 8 55.34 -37.32 -59.95
N LEU A 9 55.96 -38.16 -59.13
CA LEU A 9 55.57 -38.34 -57.73
C LEU A 9 55.82 -37.08 -56.90
N LEU A 10 56.95 -36.39 -57.11
CA LEU A 10 57.23 -35.11 -56.47
C LEU A 10 56.21 -34.03 -56.83
N LYS A 11 55.78 -33.99 -58.09
CA LYS A 11 54.74 -33.05 -58.56
C LYS A 11 53.37 -33.35 -57.97
N ILE A 12 52.99 -34.62 -57.85
CA ILE A 12 51.72 -35.02 -57.20
C ILE A 12 51.75 -34.68 -55.71
N LYS A 13 52.88 -34.91 -55.04
CA LYS A 13 53.04 -34.59 -53.61
C LYS A 13 52.96 -33.08 -53.36
N SER A 14 53.55 -32.24 -54.22
CA SER A 14 53.48 -30.78 -54.09
C SER A 14 52.07 -30.23 -54.36
N ILE A 15 51.35 -30.82 -55.32
CA ILE A 15 49.94 -30.48 -55.59
C ILE A 15 49.06 -30.83 -54.38
N ASN A 16 49.19 -32.05 -53.83
CA ASN A 16 48.43 -32.47 -52.66
C ASN A 16 48.78 -31.62 -51.42
N TYR A 17 50.04 -31.26 -51.23
CA TYR A 17 50.44 -30.35 -50.15
C TYR A 17 49.78 -28.97 -50.28
N ASN A 18 49.74 -28.39 -51.49
CA ASN A 18 49.07 -27.11 -51.72
C ASN A 18 47.54 -27.19 -51.51
N ILE A 19 46.90 -28.29 -51.92
CA ILE A 19 45.47 -28.51 -51.71
C ILE A 19 45.16 -28.64 -50.21
N MET A 20 45.96 -29.44 -49.48
CA MET A 20 45.81 -29.61 -48.04
C MET A 20 45.99 -28.29 -47.30
N LYS A 21 47.09 -27.57 -47.56
CA LYS A 21 47.40 -26.26 -46.96
C LYS A 21 46.32 -25.21 -47.25
N ARG A 22 45.75 -25.20 -48.45
CA ARG A 22 44.62 -24.34 -48.81
C ARG A 22 43.34 -24.71 -48.05
N SER A 23 43.06 -26.01 -47.88
CA SER A 23 41.91 -26.48 -47.12
C SER A 23 42.03 -26.14 -45.62
N ASP A 24 43.23 -26.24 -45.06
CA ASP A 24 43.50 -25.90 -43.66
C ASP A 24 43.37 -24.39 -43.42
N GLY A 25 43.81 -23.56 -44.38
CA GLY A 25 43.55 -22.11 -44.35
C GLY A 25 42.07 -21.76 -44.38
N PHE A 26 41.25 -22.47 -45.16
CA PHE A 26 39.80 -22.25 -45.21
C PHE A 26 39.10 -22.72 -43.93
N LYS A 27 39.53 -23.85 -43.36
CA LYS A 27 39.05 -24.33 -42.05
C LYS A 27 39.42 -23.37 -40.92
N PHE A 28 40.63 -22.83 -40.94
CA PHE A 28 41.08 -21.81 -40.00
C PHE A 28 40.25 -20.53 -40.11
N LEU A 29 39.97 -20.08 -41.34
CA LEU A 29 39.12 -18.91 -41.59
C LEU A 29 37.68 -19.12 -41.08
N GLY A 30 37.08 -20.28 -41.32
CA GLY A 30 35.79 -20.65 -40.73
C GLY A 30 35.82 -20.72 -39.20
N PHE A 31 36.91 -21.24 -38.63
CA PHE A 31 37.12 -21.31 -37.17
C PHE A 31 37.25 -19.92 -36.52
N VAL A 32 37.67 -18.89 -37.25
CA VAL A 32 37.79 -17.51 -36.69
C VAL A 32 36.54 -16.68 -36.96
N ILE A 33 35.98 -16.75 -38.18
CA ILE A 33 34.86 -15.89 -38.57
C ILE A 33 33.56 -16.30 -37.88
N ILE A 34 33.29 -17.61 -37.74
CA ILE A 34 32.03 -18.09 -37.16
C ILE A 34 31.90 -17.66 -35.69
N PRO A 35 32.92 -17.87 -34.82
CA PRO A 35 32.87 -17.37 -33.45
C PRO A 35 32.85 -15.84 -33.39
N GLY A 36 33.60 -15.15 -34.27
CA GLY A 36 33.60 -13.69 -34.32
C GLY A 36 32.21 -13.11 -34.58
N MET A 37 31.49 -13.66 -35.57
CA MET A 37 30.10 -13.26 -35.87
C MET A 37 29.14 -13.63 -34.73
N ALA A 38 29.33 -14.79 -34.09
CA ALA A 38 28.52 -15.21 -32.95
C ALA A 38 28.69 -14.27 -31.74
N ILE A 39 29.91 -13.78 -31.48
CA ILE A 39 30.17 -12.83 -30.39
C ILE A 39 29.51 -11.48 -30.70
N LEU A 40 29.61 -11.00 -31.94
CA LEU A 40 29.00 -9.74 -32.34
C LEU A 40 27.47 -9.79 -32.25
N SER A 41 26.85 -10.85 -32.74
CA SER A 41 25.39 -11.01 -32.68
C SER A 41 24.90 -11.18 -31.23
N PHE A 42 25.63 -11.95 -30.42
CA PHE A 42 25.33 -12.09 -29.00
C PHE A 42 25.46 -10.75 -28.26
N SER A 43 26.51 -9.99 -28.54
CA SER A 43 26.70 -8.67 -27.93
C SER A 43 25.56 -7.71 -28.28
N GLN A 44 25.11 -7.69 -29.54
CA GLN A 44 23.98 -6.85 -29.94
C GLN A 44 22.69 -7.27 -29.23
N PHE A 45 22.43 -8.58 -29.15
CA PHE A 45 21.28 -9.11 -28.42
C PHE A 45 21.29 -8.69 -26.95
N VAL A 46 22.43 -8.78 -26.27
CA VAL A 46 22.55 -8.33 -24.87
C VAL A 46 22.23 -6.85 -24.73
N VAL A 47 22.73 -5.99 -25.62
CA VAL A 47 22.45 -4.55 -25.59
C VAL A 47 20.97 -4.25 -25.83
N GLU A 48 20.32 -4.93 -26.77
CA GLU A 48 18.88 -4.73 -27.03
C GLU A 48 18.04 -5.22 -25.84
N LEU A 49 18.33 -6.42 -25.34
CA LEU A 49 17.57 -7.03 -24.25
C LEU A 49 17.66 -6.19 -22.96
N PHE A 50 18.88 -5.82 -22.55
CA PHE A 50 19.10 -5.10 -21.29
C PHE A 50 19.02 -3.59 -21.42
N GLY A 51 19.32 -3.02 -22.58
CA GLY A 51 19.28 -1.59 -22.82
C GLY A 51 17.90 -1.07 -23.22
N GLN A 52 17.10 -1.89 -23.89
CA GLN A 52 15.80 -1.46 -24.41
C GLN A 52 14.66 -2.32 -23.87
N THR A 53 14.66 -3.63 -24.13
CA THR A 53 13.48 -4.47 -23.89
C THR A 53 13.13 -4.58 -22.41
N ILE A 54 14.09 -4.95 -21.55
CA ILE A 54 13.85 -5.12 -20.11
C ILE A 54 13.43 -3.78 -19.47
N PRO A 55 14.16 -2.66 -19.65
CA PRO A 55 13.74 -1.38 -19.10
C PRO A 55 12.36 -0.95 -19.60
N HIS A 56 12.07 -1.13 -20.89
CA HIS A 56 10.80 -0.72 -21.47
C HIS A 56 9.62 -1.54 -20.90
N VAL A 57 9.72 -2.86 -20.88
CA VAL A 57 8.66 -3.74 -20.35
C VAL A 57 8.48 -3.50 -18.85
N PHE A 58 9.58 -3.35 -18.11
CA PHE A 58 9.53 -3.06 -16.68
C PHE A 58 8.84 -1.72 -16.40
N LEU A 59 9.25 -0.65 -17.09
CA LEU A 59 8.62 0.66 -16.95
C LEU A 59 7.13 0.64 -17.31
N SER A 60 6.75 -0.05 -18.39
CA SER A 60 5.35 -0.17 -18.80
C SER A 60 4.52 -0.93 -17.77
N PHE A 61 5.02 -2.06 -17.25
CA PHE A 61 4.35 -2.82 -16.19
C PHE A 61 4.14 -1.99 -14.93
N PHE A 62 5.18 -1.31 -14.44
CA PHE A 62 5.06 -0.46 -13.25
C PHE A 62 4.17 0.75 -13.50
N ARG A 63 4.18 1.32 -14.70
CA ARG A 63 3.28 2.42 -15.06
C ARG A 63 1.82 1.97 -14.95
N GLU A 64 1.46 0.84 -15.55
CA GLU A 64 0.08 0.34 -15.51
C GLU A 64 -0.34 -0.14 -14.11
N ALA A 65 0.53 -0.91 -13.44
CA ALA A 65 0.27 -1.39 -12.08
C ALA A 65 0.15 -0.23 -11.08
N SER A 66 1.00 0.80 -11.19
CA SER A 66 0.95 1.95 -10.28
C SER A 66 -0.34 2.74 -10.41
N VAL A 67 -0.89 2.91 -11.62
CA VAL A 67 -2.19 3.56 -11.82
C VAL A 67 -3.29 2.81 -11.07
N MET A 68 -3.33 1.48 -11.21
CA MET A 68 -4.31 0.65 -10.50
C MET A 68 -4.17 0.77 -8.97
N VAL A 69 -2.93 0.73 -8.46
CA VAL A 69 -2.66 0.87 -7.02
C VAL A 69 -3.07 2.25 -6.50
N ILE A 70 -2.72 3.32 -7.20
CA ILE A 70 -3.06 4.70 -6.80
C ILE A 70 -4.58 4.88 -6.75
N VAL A 71 -5.30 4.42 -7.77
CA VAL A 71 -6.78 4.48 -7.80
C VAL A 71 -7.38 3.66 -6.67
N GLY A 72 -6.88 2.45 -6.42
CA GLY A 72 -7.33 1.61 -5.32
C GLY A 72 -7.15 2.28 -3.96
N VAL A 73 -5.98 2.86 -3.71
CA VAL A 73 -5.70 3.59 -2.46
C VAL A 73 -6.59 4.82 -2.32
N ALA A 74 -6.80 5.60 -3.39
CA ALA A 74 -7.67 6.76 -3.37
C ALA A 74 -9.13 6.39 -3.04
N LEU A 75 -9.63 5.28 -3.58
CA LEU A 75 -10.96 4.75 -3.26
C LEU A 75 -11.07 4.31 -1.81
N LEU A 76 -10.09 3.57 -1.30
CA LEU A 76 -10.06 3.17 0.12
C LEU A 76 -10.04 4.39 1.04
N PHE A 77 -9.26 5.40 0.68
CA PHE A 77 -9.20 6.66 1.42
C PHE A 77 -10.55 7.38 1.40
N ALA A 78 -11.20 7.50 0.24
CA ALA A 78 -12.52 8.10 0.12
C ALA A 78 -13.58 7.34 0.93
N ALA A 79 -13.58 6.01 0.87
CA ALA A 79 -14.49 5.17 1.65
C ALA A 79 -14.27 5.32 3.16
N ALA A 80 -13.02 5.27 3.61
CA ALA A 80 -12.67 5.49 5.01
C ALA A 80 -13.07 6.90 5.48
N TRP A 81 -12.88 7.91 4.63
CA TRP A 81 -13.29 9.27 4.91
C TRP A 81 -14.81 9.38 5.03
N LEU A 82 -15.58 8.72 4.16
CA LEU A 82 -17.04 8.72 4.19
C LEU A 82 -17.58 8.07 5.47
N VAL A 83 -17.01 6.93 5.89
CA VAL A 83 -17.36 6.28 7.17
C VAL A 83 -17.05 7.19 8.36
N LYS A 84 -15.93 7.94 8.31
CA LYS A 84 -15.57 8.91 9.36
C LYS A 84 -16.45 10.16 9.34
N ALA A 85 -16.91 10.58 8.17
CA ALA A 85 -17.80 11.73 7.99
C ALA A 85 -19.24 11.43 8.41
N LEU A 86 -19.62 10.15 8.48
CA LEU A 86 -20.91 9.78 9.06
C LEU A 86 -20.99 10.26 10.52
N PRO A 87 -22.00 11.06 10.88
CA PRO A 87 -22.14 11.54 12.24
C PRO A 87 -22.31 10.33 13.16
N ARG A 88 -21.33 10.13 14.04
CA ARG A 88 -21.37 9.07 15.03
C ARG A 88 -22.53 9.35 15.98
N ASN A 89 -23.64 8.64 15.80
CA ASN A 89 -24.83 8.71 16.64
C ASN A 89 -24.54 8.08 18.02
N SER A 90 -23.64 8.70 18.78
CA SER A 90 -23.45 8.40 20.18
C SER A 90 -24.52 9.16 20.94
N THR A 91 -25.67 8.53 21.16
CA THR A 91 -26.72 9.06 22.04
C THR A 91 -26.14 9.19 23.44
N LYS A 92 -25.79 10.41 23.85
CA LYS A 92 -25.39 10.70 25.24
C LYS A 92 -26.67 10.91 26.04
N ASN A 93 -26.89 10.06 27.03
CA ASN A 93 -27.96 10.30 28.00
C ASN A 93 -27.46 11.24 29.10
N TYR A 94 -28.32 12.17 29.50
CA TYR A 94 -28.07 13.13 30.56
C TYR A 94 -29.06 12.86 31.70
N SER A 95 -28.55 12.78 32.92
CA SER A 95 -29.34 12.48 34.10
C SER A 95 -29.12 13.54 35.16
N LEU A 96 -30.18 13.92 35.87
CA LEU A 96 -30.13 14.82 37.01
C LEU A 96 -30.13 14.00 38.30
N ILE A 97 -29.18 14.29 39.17
CA ILE A 97 -29.10 13.75 40.52
C ILE A 97 -29.35 14.89 41.50
N CYS A 98 -30.22 14.66 42.47
CA CYS A 98 -30.54 15.62 43.50
C CYS A 98 -29.80 15.26 44.80
N PHE A 99 -29.29 16.27 45.48
CA PHE A 99 -28.58 16.18 46.76
C PHE A 99 -29.29 17.01 47.81
N ASP A 100 -29.47 16.42 48.97
CA ASP A 100 -29.96 17.11 50.16
C ASP A 100 -28.90 18.09 50.73
N ILE A 101 -29.29 18.91 51.71
CA ILE A 101 -28.40 19.85 52.42
C ILE A 101 -27.16 19.19 53.02
N PHE A 102 -27.23 17.88 53.30
CA PHE A 102 -26.11 17.09 53.81
C PHE A 102 -25.22 16.49 52.71
N GLY A 103 -25.49 16.81 51.43
CA GLY A 103 -24.74 16.28 50.29
C GLY A 103 -25.01 14.80 49.99
N LYS A 104 -26.08 14.23 50.55
CA LYS A 104 -26.53 12.86 50.26
C LYS A 104 -27.50 12.86 49.09
N GLU A 105 -27.41 11.84 48.23
CA GLU A 105 -28.37 11.67 47.13
C GLU A 105 -29.78 11.48 47.69
N SER A 106 -30.71 12.25 47.16
CA SER A 106 -32.12 12.25 47.57
C SER A 106 -33.01 12.15 46.33
N LEU A 107 -34.01 11.28 46.34
CA LEU A 107 -35.01 11.22 45.29
C LEU A 107 -36.17 12.17 45.64
N LEU A 108 -36.35 13.20 44.80
CA LEU A 108 -37.52 14.07 44.85
C LEU A 108 -38.60 13.47 43.94
N ASP A 109 -39.72 13.08 44.53
CA ASP A 109 -40.83 12.50 43.80
C ASP A 109 -41.47 13.52 42.85
N GLY A 110 -41.86 13.06 41.66
CA GLY A 110 -42.48 13.90 40.61
C GLY A 110 -41.53 14.72 39.73
N LEU A 111 -40.20 14.66 39.92
CA LEU A 111 -39.24 15.32 39.03
C LEU A 111 -38.74 14.36 37.93
N ARG A 112 -38.65 14.87 36.70
CA ARG A 112 -38.04 14.15 35.60
C ARG A 112 -36.52 14.25 35.72
N THR A 113 -35.85 13.11 35.83
CA THR A 113 -34.40 13.06 36.01
C THR A 113 -33.64 12.71 34.72
N GLU A 114 -34.28 12.12 33.70
CA GLU A 114 -33.59 11.64 32.48
C GLU A 114 -33.93 12.45 31.22
N PHE A 115 -32.88 12.83 30.48
CA PHE A 115 -32.95 13.69 29.30
C PHE A 115 -32.00 13.23 28.20
N LYS A 116 -32.43 13.38 26.94
CA LYS A 116 -31.60 13.08 25.76
C LYS A 116 -30.67 14.23 25.35
N THR A 117 -30.97 15.45 25.78
CA THR A 117 -30.30 16.67 25.35
C THR A 117 -29.80 17.46 26.56
N ASN A 118 -28.55 17.94 26.49
CA ASN A 118 -27.92 18.70 27.58
C ASN A 118 -28.69 19.98 27.92
N ASP A 119 -29.10 20.73 26.90
CA ASP A 119 -29.77 22.02 27.06
C ASP A 119 -31.13 21.90 27.76
N VAL A 120 -31.86 20.84 27.42
CA VAL A 120 -33.15 20.51 28.06
C VAL A 120 -32.89 20.15 29.52
N ALA A 121 -31.96 19.24 29.79
CA ALA A 121 -31.61 18.82 31.15
C ALA A 121 -31.18 20.02 32.02
N TRP A 122 -30.40 20.94 31.45
CA TRP A 122 -29.96 22.16 32.13
C TRP A 122 -31.10 23.12 32.45
N SER A 123 -32.05 23.28 31.52
CA SER A 123 -33.23 24.13 31.71
C SER A 123 -34.09 23.62 32.87
N PHE A 124 -34.36 22.31 32.91
CA PHE A 124 -35.06 21.67 34.03
C PHE A 124 -34.28 21.77 35.33
N MET A 125 -32.96 21.59 35.32
CA MET A 125 -32.14 21.71 36.53
C MET A 125 -32.26 23.10 37.17
N LYS A 126 -32.24 24.16 36.36
CA LYS A 126 -32.46 25.53 36.82
C LYS A 126 -33.85 25.72 37.41
N GLU A 127 -34.88 25.23 36.73
CA GLU A 127 -36.26 25.29 37.22
C GLU A 127 -36.41 24.56 38.56
N TYR A 128 -35.79 23.38 38.70
CA TYR A 128 -35.80 22.60 39.94
C TYR A 128 -35.06 23.31 41.06
N LYS A 129 -33.92 23.95 40.76
CA LYS A 129 -33.19 24.75 41.74
C LYS A 129 -34.01 25.96 42.23
N GLN A 130 -34.77 26.59 41.34
CA GLN A 130 -35.69 27.67 41.72
C GLN A 130 -36.83 27.18 42.61
N ARG A 131 -37.40 26.01 42.30
CA ARG A 131 -38.50 25.41 43.07
C ARG A 131 -38.05 24.83 44.42
N HIS A 132 -36.85 24.28 44.47
CA HIS A 132 -36.28 23.58 45.62
C HIS A 132 -34.90 24.16 46.00
N PRO A 133 -34.86 25.37 46.58
CA PRO A 133 -33.61 26.09 46.84
C PRO A 133 -32.70 25.38 47.87
N LEU A 134 -33.27 24.55 48.74
CA LEU A 134 -32.52 23.77 49.75
C LEU A 134 -31.78 22.57 49.17
N TYR A 135 -32.18 22.12 47.98
CA TYR A 135 -31.56 20.98 47.31
C TYR A 135 -30.51 21.46 46.32
N ASN A 136 -29.48 20.66 46.13
CA ASN A 136 -28.49 20.86 45.09
C ASN A 136 -28.70 19.82 43.99
N PHE A 137 -28.43 20.20 42.74
CA PHE A 137 -28.64 19.36 41.58
C PHE A 137 -27.36 19.21 40.79
N ALA A 138 -27.02 17.97 40.44
CA ALA A 138 -25.93 17.66 39.52
C ALA A 138 -26.48 17.15 38.19
N LEU A 139 -25.99 17.73 37.10
CA LEU A 139 -26.16 17.23 35.76
C LEU A 139 -25.04 16.25 35.45
N VAL A 140 -25.42 15.04 35.11
CA VAL A 140 -24.52 13.91 34.90
C VAL A 140 -24.67 13.39 33.49
N THR A 141 -23.59 12.91 32.89
CA THR A 141 -23.66 12.10 31.68
C THR A 141 -23.16 10.69 31.94
N GLU A 142 -23.92 9.73 31.42
CA GLU A 142 -23.50 8.34 31.36
C GLU A 142 -22.69 8.16 30.08
N THR A 143 -21.39 7.93 30.24
CA THR A 143 -20.53 7.57 29.11
C THR A 143 -20.62 6.06 28.95
N LEU A 144 -20.92 5.59 27.74
CA LEU A 144 -21.09 4.16 27.37
C LEU A 144 -19.94 3.23 27.80
N ASN A 145 -18.81 3.75 28.27
CA ASN A 145 -17.59 3.01 28.58
C ASN A 145 -17.04 3.26 30.00
N SER A 146 -17.84 3.89 30.88
CA SER A 146 -17.43 4.20 32.25
C SER A 146 -18.55 3.84 33.21
N GLU A 147 -18.25 2.97 34.18
CA GLU A 147 -19.14 2.69 35.32
C GLU A 147 -19.41 3.94 36.17
N LYS A 148 -18.51 4.93 36.08
CA LYS A 148 -18.62 6.19 36.82
C LYS A 148 -19.34 7.24 35.98
N LYS A 149 -20.43 7.73 36.57
CA LYS A 149 -21.19 8.91 36.17
C LYS A 149 -20.31 10.16 36.24
N THR A 150 -20.21 10.91 35.13
CA THR A 150 -19.42 12.15 35.08
C THR A 150 -20.32 13.36 35.29
N ILE A 151 -20.05 14.17 36.31
CA ILE A 151 -20.76 15.43 36.56
C ILE A 151 -20.28 16.48 35.57
N ILE A 152 -21.22 17.05 34.82
CA ILE A 152 -20.99 18.14 33.86
C ILE A 152 -21.22 19.48 34.53
N ARG A 153 -22.28 19.61 35.34
CA ARG A 153 -22.67 20.85 36.02
C ARG A 153 -23.27 20.55 37.38
N TYR A 154 -23.16 21.50 38.31
CA TYR A 154 -23.70 21.42 39.66
C TYR A 154 -24.25 22.80 40.07
N ILE A 155 -25.48 22.86 40.59
CA ILE A 155 -26.13 24.11 41.07
C ILE A 155 -26.99 23.90 42.31
#